data_AF-A0AAJ7Q2N2-F1
#
_entry.id   AF-A0AAJ7Q2N2-F1
#
_cell.length_a   1.000
_cell.length_b   1.000
_cell.length_c   1.000
_cell.angle_alpha   90.00
_cell.angle_beta   90.00
_cell.angle_gamma   90.00
#
_symmetry.space_group_name_H-M   'P 1'
#
loop_
_entity.id
_entity.type
_entity.pdbx_description
1 polymer ?
#
loop_
_entity_poly.entity_id
_entity_poly.type
_entity_poly.pdbx_seq_one_letter_code
_entity_poly.pdbx_strand_id
1 'polypeptide(L)'
;MGNCFRSALKQKEEELKSVKDSLTEMETFYKETLHEARSALKQEEGQIESLEDRLIKMCTYQKNLYEARSALTQKDQELKSLKDRMTEMETLYKEKLHEARSALKQKDEELKSVRDRVAPDLTLSIKTGDTESMNNPVSKTKLTEMYNKLKLLQWPKIKDHLKSNAVNREFTRDLTQKMFKDAAEEMERKKKQIDEVFGLIENSSGLTPQKVKEFRQLTIHSLQMNLYHSRKEDLLQSPFLDDEAQYSQDVMENFRLLASECYWLGCLMALNNPPLQPDWENHVPGMDAWDIFPRNIKSV
;
A
#
# COMPACT_ATOMS: atom_id res chain seq x y z
N MET A 1 -126.68 24.69 56.32
CA MET A 1 -125.53 23.80 56.01
C MET A 1 -124.74 24.19 54.76
N GLY A 2 -125.34 24.77 53.70
CA GLY A 2 -124.63 25.09 52.44
C GLY A 2 -123.48 26.12 52.51
N ASN A 3 -123.53 27.11 53.40
CA ASN A 3 -122.48 28.15 53.50
C ASN A 3 -121.18 27.67 54.16
N CYS A 4 -121.26 26.70 55.08
CA CYS A 4 -120.08 26.14 55.77
C CYS A 4 -119.25 25.24 54.83
N PHE A 5 -119.92 24.41 54.01
CA PHE A 5 -119.27 23.61 52.97
C PHE A 5 -118.56 24.47 51.92
N ARG A 6 -119.18 25.59 51.48
CA ARG A 6 -118.56 26.51 50.51
C ARG A 6 -117.28 27.15 51.05
N SER A 7 -117.27 27.52 52.32
CA SER A 7 -116.08 28.10 52.97
C SER A 7 -114.93 27.08 53.11
N ALA A 8 -115.25 25.84 53.49
CA ALA A 8 -114.26 24.77 53.59
C ALA A 8 -113.66 24.38 52.23
N LEU A 9 -114.47 24.38 51.17
CA LEU A 9 -114.02 24.09 49.81
C LEU A 9 -113.08 25.20 49.29
N LYS A 10 -113.42 26.48 49.53
CA LYS A 10 -112.56 27.61 49.19
C LYS A 10 -111.21 27.56 49.93
N GLN A 11 -111.21 27.21 51.22
CA GLN A 11 -109.98 27.03 51.99
C GLN A 11 -109.10 25.91 51.40
N LYS A 12 -109.70 24.79 50.99
CA LYS A 12 -108.96 23.69 50.35
C LYS A 12 -108.40 24.07 48.98
N GLU A 13 -109.10 24.90 48.21
CA GLU A 13 -108.58 25.46 46.95
C GLU A 13 -107.37 26.39 47.18
N GLU A 14 -107.42 27.22 48.23
CA GLU A 14 -106.30 28.09 48.62
C GLU A 14 -105.09 27.29 49.11
N GLU A 15 -105.30 26.25 49.94
CA GLU A 15 -104.25 25.31 50.37
C GLU A 15 -103.64 24.56 49.18
N LEU A 16 -104.47 24.07 48.25
CA LEU A 16 -104.01 23.37 47.04
C LEU A 16 -103.17 24.30 46.15
N LYS A 17 -103.59 25.56 46.01
CA LYS A 17 -102.83 26.57 45.26
C LYS A 17 -101.48 26.84 45.92
N SER A 18 -101.44 27.04 47.23
CA SER A 18 -100.20 27.24 47.98
C SER A 18 -99.24 26.05 47.85
N VAL A 19 -99.75 24.82 47.96
CA VAL A 19 -98.93 23.60 47.78
C VAL A 19 -98.39 23.52 46.36
N LYS A 20 -99.19 23.89 45.35
CA LYS A 20 -98.75 23.91 43.95
C LYS A 20 -97.66 24.96 43.70
N ASP A 21 -97.78 26.13 44.29
CA ASP A 21 -96.79 27.20 44.18
C ASP A 21 -95.46 26.77 44.87
N SER A 22 -95.52 26.24 46.10
CA SER A 22 -94.34 25.69 46.79
C SER A 22 -93.69 24.52 46.06
N LEU A 23 -94.48 23.64 45.44
CA LEU A 23 -93.94 22.54 44.62
C LEU A 23 -93.21 23.09 43.38
N THR A 24 -93.72 24.16 42.78
CA THR A 24 -93.09 24.80 41.62
C THR A 24 -91.78 25.46 42.01
N GLU A 25 -91.75 26.21 43.12
CA GLU A 25 -90.53 26.82 43.68
C GLU A 25 -89.47 25.75 44.01
N MET A 26 -89.89 24.66 44.63
CA MET A 26 -89.02 23.52 44.94
C MET A 26 -88.48 22.86 43.66
N GLU A 27 -89.31 22.69 42.63
CA GLU A 27 -88.90 22.14 41.33
C GLU A 27 -87.87 23.04 40.65
N THR A 28 -88.07 24.37 40.67
CA THR A 28 -87.10 25.33 40.13
C THR A 28 -85.79 25.29 40.88
N PHE A 29 -85.84 25.27 42.22
CA PHE A 29 -84.65 25.18 43.06
C PHE A 29 -83.84 23.91 42.78
N TYR A 30 -84.51 22.75 42.66
CA TYR A 30 -83.82 21.50 42.32
C TYR A 30 -83.23 21.51 40.91
N LYS A 31 -83.92 22.09 39.92
CA LYS A 31 -83.42 22.22 38.55
C LYS A 31 -82.15 23.09 38.50
N GLU A 32 -82.15 24.22 39.21
CA GLU A 32 -80.98 25.10 39.30
C GLU A 32 -79.82 24.41 40.00
N THR A 33 -80.05 23.81 41.16
CA THR A 33 -79.02 23.05 41.90
C THR A 33 -78.42 21.92 41.06
N LEU A 34 -79.25 21.18 40.32
CA LEU A 34 -78.79 20.13 39.40
C LEU A 34 -77.96 20.69 38.23
N HIS A 35 -78.34 21.86 37.70
CA HIS A 35 -77.61 22.52 36.63
C HIS A 35 -76.23 22.98 37.10
N GLU A 36 -76.15 23.58 38.30
CA GLU A 36 -74.88 23.99 38.92
C GLU A 36 -73.96 22.79 39.17
N ALA A 37 -74.49 21.73 39.79
CA ALA A 37 -73.73 20.51 40.04
C ALA A 37 -73.18 19.87 38.74
N ARG A 38 -73.98 19.84 37.66
CA ARG A 38 -73.53 19.37 36.34
C ARG A 38 -72.45 20.25 35.74
N SER A 39 -72.57 21.56 35.90
CA SER A 39 -71.57 22.50 35.37
C SER A 39 -70.23 22.35 36.10
N ALA A 40 -70.26 22.18 37.43
CA ALA A 40 -69.07 21.91 38.24
C ALA A 40 -68.43 20.56 37.88
N LEU A 41 -69.23 19.49 37.73
CA LEU A 41 -68.71 18.18 37.30
C LEU A 41 -68.00 18.26 35.95
N LYS A 42 -68.60 18.95 34.97
CA LYS A 42 -67.99 19.13 33.64
C LYS A 42 -66.67 19.89 33.70
N GLN A 43 -66.54 20.86 34.61
CA GLN A 43 -65.30 21.59 34.82
C GLN A 43 -64.22 20.69 35.43
N GLU A 44 -64.58 19.86 36.41
CA GLU A 44 -63.66 18.90 37.03
C GLU A 44 -63.21 17.80 36.05
N GLU A 45 -64.13 17.28 35.22
CA GLU A 45 -63.79 16.33 34.15
C GLU A 45 -62.70 16.89 33.21
N GLY A 46 -62.83 18.14 32.78
CA GLY A 46 -61.80 18.78 31.93
C GLY A 46 -60.46 19.00 32.63
N GLN A 47 -60.46 19.20 33.96
CA GLN A 47 -59.21 19.26 34.73
C GLN A 47 -58.53 17.89 34.83
N ILE A 48 -59.31 16.82 35.00
CA ILE A 48 -58.82 15.44 35.04
C ILE A 48 -58.15 15.09 33.70
N GLU A 49 -58.82 15.34 32.57
CA GLU A 49 -58.24 15.10 31.23
C GLU A 49 -56.90 15.85 31.04
N SER A 50 -56.85 17.12 31.46
CA SER A 50 -55.61 17.92 31.42
C SER A 50 -54.49 17.36 32.31
N LEU A 51 -54.83 16.82 33.48
CA LEU A 51 -53.88 16.18 34.37
C LEU A 51 -53.40 14.84 33.82
N GLU A 52 -54.27 14.06 33.19
CA GLU A 52 -53.91 12.81 32.51
C GLU A 52 -52.91 13.06 31.38
N ASP A 53 -53.16 14.08 30.54
CA ASP A 53 -52.22 14.51 29.50
C ASP A 53 -50.85 14.90 30.05
N ARG A 54 -50.82 15.61 31.18
CA ARG A 54 -49.57 15.98 31.86
C ARG A 54 -48.84 14.76 32.40
N LEU A 55 -49.57 13.79 32.95
CA LEU A 55 -49.01 12.55 33.47
C LEU A 55 -48.35 11.73 32.35
N ILE A 56 -49.03 11.60 31.20
CA ILE A 56 -48.50 10.90 30.02
C ILE A 56 -47.19 11.55 29.54
N LYS A 57 -47.15 12.89 29.45
CA LYS A 57 -45.93 13.62 29.08
C LYS A 57 -44.79 13.36 30.06
N MET A 58 -45.07 13.35 31.36
CA MET A 58 -44.08 13.06 32.40
C MET A 58 -43.54 11.63 32.31
N CYS A 59 -44.41 10.63 32.10
CA CYS A 59 -43.99 9.24 31.89
C CYS A 59 -43.08 9.10 30.65
N THR A 60 -43.42 9.81 29.57
CA THR A 60 -42.62 9.82 28.34
C THR A 60 -41.23 10.44 28.58
N TYR A 61 -41.17 11.57 29.30
CA TYR A 61 -39.91 12.20 29.68
C TYR A 61 -39.02 11.28 30.52
N GLN A 62 -39.62 10.60 31.51
CA GLN A 62 -38.90 9.68 32.38
C GLN A 62 -38.31 8.49 31.61
N LYS A 63 -39.05 7.95 30.64
CA LYS A 63 -38.57 6.89 29.74
C LYS A 63 -37.35 7.35 28.94
N ASN A 64 -37.44 8.51 28.31
CA ASN A 64 -36.34 9.06 27.52
C ASN A 64 -35.09 9.33 28.37
N LEU A 65 -35.29 9.79 29.62
CA LEU A 65 -34.18 10.02 30.56
C LEU A 65 -33.48 8.71 30.92
N TYR A 66 -34.24 7.64 31.15
CA TYR A 66 -33.69 6.31 31.40
C TYR A 66 -32.87 5.80 30.20
N GLU A 67 -33.41 5.92 28.99
CA GLU A 67 -32.73 5.51 27.76
C GLU A 67 -31.42 6.29 27.55
N ALA A 68 -31.45 7.61 27.73
CA ALA A 68 -30.26 8.46 27.63
C ALA A 68 -29.18 8.07 28.65
N ARG A 69 -29.58 7.75 29.89
CA ARG A 69 -28.65 7.32 30.94
C ARG A 69 -28.02 5.96 30.64
N SER A 70 -28.81 5.03 30.10
CA SER A 70 -28.31 3.72 29.66
C SER A 70 -27.29 3.89 28.53
N ALA A 71 -27.61 4.71 27.53
CA ALA A 71 -26.70 4.99 26.42
C ALA A 71 -25.39 5.66 26.89
N LEU A 72 -25.46 6.59 27.83
CA LEU A 72 -24.27 7.22 28.41
C LEU A 72 -23.39 6.20 29.13
N THR A 73 -24.00 5.31 29.92
CA THR A 73 -23.27 4.25 30.65
C THR A 73 -22.54 3.31 29.68
N GLN A 74 -23.18 2.95 28.56
CA GLN A 74 -22.55 2.15 27.51
C GLN A 74 -21.35 2.89 26.89
N LYS A 75 -21.50 4.19 26.59
CA LYS A 75 -20.44 5.01 26.01
C LYS A 75 -19.24 5.16 26.94
N ASP A 76 -19.47 5.28 28.24
CA ASP A 76 -18.38 5.32 29.23
C ASP A 76 -17.58 4.00 29.26
N GLN A 77 -18.25 2.86 29.12
CA GLN A 77 -17.59 1.55 29.02
C GLN A 77 -16.76 1.41 27.74
N GLU A 78 -17.32 1.83 26.59
CA GLU A 78 -16.61 1.85 25.31
C GLU A 78 -15.35 2.74 25.38
N LEU A 79 -15.46 3.93 25.98
CA LEU A 79 -14.35 4.87 26.15
C LEU A 79 -13.24 4.26 27.03
N LYS A 80 -13.62 3.61 28.14
CA LYS A 80 -12.67 2.93 29.01
C LYS A 80 -11.92 1.81 28.26
N SER A 81 -12.63 0.97 27.53
CA SER A 81 -12.02 -0.09 26.72
C SER A 81 -11.07 0.47 25.66
N LEU A 82 -11.46 1.56 25.00
CA LEU A 82 -10.62 2.20 23.98
C LEU A 82 -9.34 2.79 24.59
N LYS A 83 -9.44 3.36 25.80
CA LYS A 83 -8.28 3.88 26.54
C LYS A 83 -7.29 2.78 26.92
N ASP A 84 -7.78 1.63 27.36
CA ASP A 84 -6.94 0.47 27.70
C ASP A 84 -6.20 -0.05 26.46
N ARG A 85 -6.92 -0.22 25.33
CA ARG A 85 -6.32 -0.62 24.04
C ARG A 85 -5.26 0.37 23.54
N MET A 86 -5.49 1.66 23.72
CA MET A 86 -4.54 2.69 23.32
C MET A 86 -3.26 2.61 24.14
N THR A 87 -3.36 2.31 25.44
CA THR A 87 -2.23 2.14 26.34
C THR A 87 -1.42 0.89 25.97
N GLU A 88 -2.08 -0.23 25.70
CA GLU A 88 -1.44 -1.47 25.23
C GLU A 88 -0.68 -1.24 23.91
N MET A 89 -1.33 -0.56 22.96
CA MET A 89 -0.71 -0.20 21.69
C MET A 89 0.53 0.70 21.86
N GLU A 90 0.46 1.69 22.75
CA GLU A 90 1.59 2.56 23.07
C GLU A 90 2.77 1.76 23.65
N THR A 91 2.49 0.79 24.54
CA THR A 91 3.54 -0.09 25.09
C THR A 91 4.20 -0.96 24.02
N LEU A 92 3.40 -1.59 23.15
CA LEU A 92 3.91 -2.42 22.04
C LEU A 92 4.78 -1.62 21.07
N TYR A 93 4.40 -0.38 20.74
CA TYR A 93 5.22 0.46 19.87
C TYR A 93 6.52 0.89 20.54
N LYS A 94 6.51 1.21 21.84
CA LYS A 94 7.73 1.54 22.59
C LYS A 94 8.71 0.35 22.61
N GLU A 95 8.21 -0.87 22.81
CA GLU A 95 9.02 -2.10 22.80
C GLU A 95 9.63 -2.34 21.42
N LYS A 96 8.84 -2.36 20.34
CA LYS A 96 9.35 -2.53 18.97
C LYS A 96 10.38 -1.49 18.58
N LEU A 97 10.17 -0.24 19.00
CA LEU A 97 11.09 0.86 18.72
C LEU A 97 12.41 0.68 19.49
N HIS A 98 12.34 0.17 20.73
CA HIS A 98 13.53 -0.18 21.49
C HIS A 98 14.30 -1.35 20.86
N GLU A 99 13.62 -2.42 20.45
CA GLU A 99 14.22 -3.56 19.75
C GLU A 99 14.92 -3.13 18.45
N ALA A 100 14.24 -2.33 17.62
CA ALA A 100 14.80 -1.83 16.37
C ALA A 100 16.06 -0.97 16.60
N ARG A 101 16.06 -0.13 17.64
CA ARG A 101 17.24 0.67 18.02
C ARG A 101 18.40 -0.21 18.46
N SER A 102 18.13 -1.25 19.26
CA SER A 102 19.15 -2.19 19.71
C SER A 102 19.73 -2.99 18.55
N ALA A 103 18.90 -3.48 17.63
CA ALA A 103 19.33 -4.18 16.43
C ALA A 103 20.17 -3.29 15.51
N LEU A 104 19.76 -2.03 15.32
CA LEU A 104 20.53 -1.06 14.54
C LEU A 104 21.92 -0.83 15.15
N LYS A 105 21.98 -0.60 16.47
CA LYS A 105 23.24 -0.41 17.20
C LYS A 105 24.17 -1.62 17.03
N GLN A 106 23.63 -2.83 17.14
CA GLN A 106 24.41 -4.04 16.91
C GLN A 106 24.96 -4.10 15.48
N LYS A 107 24.15 -3.78 14.47
CA LYS A 107 24.62 -3.76 13.07
C LYS A 107 25.69 -2.68 12.82
N ASP A 108 25.58 -1.52 13.46
CA ASP A 108 26.60 -0.48 13.38
C ASP A 108 27.93 -0.93 14.01
N GLU A 109 27.88 -1.63 15.15
CA GLU A 109 29.07 -2.23 15.79
C GLU A 109 29.69 -3.32 14.91
N GLU A 110 28.89 -4.20 14.32
CA GLU A 110 29.33 -5.23 13.36
C GLU A 110 29.99 -4.59 12.13
N LEU A 111 29.36 -3.57 11.53
CA LEU A 111 29.91 -2.85 10.38
C LEU A 111 31.23 -2.15 10.71
N LYS A 112 31.34 -1.59 11.91
CA LYS A 112 32.58 -0.99 12.40
C LYS A 112 33.67 -2.06 12.54
N SER A 113 33.36 -3.21 13.13
CA SER A 113 34.29 -4.34 13.23
C SER A 113 34.75 -4.85 11.86
N VAL A 114 33.82 -5.01 10.90
CA VAL A 114 34.15 -5.41 9.52
C VAL A 114 35.05 -4.36 8.87
N ARG A 115 34.75 -3.08 9.03
CA ARG A 115 35.59 -1.99 8.50
C ARG A 115 37.01 -2.07 9.06
N ASP A 116 37.14 -2.25 10.37
CA ASP A 116 38.45 -2.32 11.04
C ASP A 116 39.24 -3.57 10.60
N ARG A 117 38.55 -4.69 10.32
CA ARG A 117 39.16 -5.92 9.79
C ARG A 117 39.57 -5.83 8.32
N VAL A 118 38.81 -5.12 7.50
CA VAL A 118 39.03 -5.01 6.05
C VAL A 118 40.00 -3.87 5.71
N ALA A 119 40.16 -2.87 6.58
CA ALA A 119 41.08 -1.76 6.36
C ALA A 119 42.56 -2.20 6.13
N PRO A 120 43.12 -3.18 6.86
CA PRO A 120 44.45 -3.74 6.57
C PRO A 120 44.53 -4.42 5.20
N ASP A 121 43.52 -5.19 4.81
CA ASP A 121 43.47 -5.89 3.53
C ASP A 121 43.31 -4.93 2.35
N LEU A 122 42.51 -3.86 2.50
CA LEU A 122 42.44 -2.74 1.55
C LEU A 122 43.81 -2.05 1.40
N THR A 123 44.53 -1.87 2.52
CA THR A 123 45.88 -1.27 2.51
C THR A 123 46.89 -2.18 1.79
N LEU A 124 46.75 -3.50 1.91
CA LEU A 124 47.52 -4.49 1.16
C LEU A 124 47.12 -4.53 -0.33
N SER A 125 45.84 -4.52 -0.69
CA SER A 125 45.39 -4.47 -2.09
C SER A 125 45.82 -3.18 -2.81
N ILE A 126 45.81 -2.03 -2.13
CA ILE A 126 46.39 -0.77 -2.66
C ILE A 126 47.89 -0.93 -2.93
N LYS A 127 48.63 -1.62 -2.05
CA LYS A 127 50.05 -1.94 -2.28
C LYS A 127 50.29 -2.95 -3.40
N THR A 128 49.31 -3.81 -3.69
CA THR A 128 49.43 -4.88 -4.70
C THR A 128 48.94 -4.45 -6.08
N GLY A 129 48.38 -3.23 -6.22
CA GLY A 129 48.00 -2.65 -7.52
C GLY A 129 46.72 -3.22 -8.14
N ASP A 130 45.98 -4.06 -7.41
CA ASP A 130 44.74 -4.72 -7.87
C ASP A 130 43.49 -3.91 -7.48
N THR A 131 43.62 -2.58 -7.44
CA THR A 131 42.54 -1.68 -7.07
C THR A 131 41.76 -1.24 -8.29
N GLU A 132 40.54 -1.75 -8.43
CA GLU A 132 39.53 -1.15 -9.32
C GLU A 132 39.34 0.33 -8.96
N SER A 133 39.42 1.22 -9.95
CA SER A 133 39.05 2.63 -9.74
C SER A 133 37.59 2.71 -9.32
N MET A 134 37.34 3.18 -8.08
CA MET A 134 35.99 3.36 -7.55
C MET A 134 35.13 4.34 -8.36
N ASN A 135 35.77 5.18 -9.18
CA ASN A 135 35.10 6.16 -10.05
C ASN A 135 34.75 5.59 -11.42
N ASN A 136 35.17 4.36 -11.73
CA ASN A 136 34.83 3.71 -13.00
C ASN A 136 33.41 3.09 -12.90
N PRO A 137 32.40 3.64 -13.59
CA PRO A 137 31.03 3.12 -13.51
C PRO A 137 30.89 1.70 -14.09
N VAL A 138 31.88 1.24 -14.86
CA VAL A 138 31.93 -0.09 -15.49
C VAL A 138 33.06 -0.96 -14.92
N SER A 139 33.42 -0.75 -13.64
CA SER A 139 34.35 -1.65 -12.93
C SER A 139 33.72 -3.05 -12.77
N LYS A 140 34.54 -4.10 -12.59
CA LYS A 140 34.00 -5.46 -12.39
C LYS A 140 33.07 -5.54 -11.17
N THR A 141 33.36 -4.81 -10.10
CA THR A 141 32.44 -4.67 -8.95
C THR A 141 31.11 -4.05 -9.37
N LYS A 142 31.13 -2.95 -10.13
CA LYS A 142 29.90 -2.29 -10.60
C LYS A 142 29.11 -3.10 -11.62
N LEU A 143 29.78 -3.80 -12.52
CA LEU A 143 29.13 -4.72 -13.46
C LEU A 143 28.46 -5.89 -12.73
N THR A 144 29.10 -6.40 -11.66
CA THR A 144 28.50 -7.43 -10.80
C THR A 144 27.25 -6.90 -10.07
N GLU A 145 27.29 -5.68 -9.56
CA GLU A 145 26.11 -5.03 -8.98
C GLU A 145 24.99 -4.82 -10.00
N MET A 146 25.32 -4.39 -11.22
CA MET A 146 24.35 -4.20 -12.31
C MET A 146 23.69 -5.52 -12.71
N TYR A 147 24.48 -6.61 -12.83
CA TYR A 147 23.97 -7.95 -13.07
C TYR A 147 23.03 -8.42 -11.95
N ASN A 148 23.39 -8.18 -10.69
CA ASN A 148 22.52 -8.50 -9.56
C ASN A 148 21.23 -7.67 -9.56
N LYS A 149 21.27 -6.40 -9.96
CA LYS A 149 20.06 -5.58 -10.11
C LYS A 149 19.16 -6.10 -11.23
N LEU A 150 19.71 -6.46 -12.38
CA LEU A 150 18.97 -7.09 -13.47
C LEU A 150 18.28 -8.36 -12.95
N LYS A 151 19.02 -9.25 -12.29
CA LYS A 151 18.53 -10.52 -11.80
C LYS A 151 17.51 -10.43 -10.65
N LEU A 152 17.75 -9.57 -9.67
CA LEU A 152 16.98 -9.54 -8.42
C LEU A 152 15.84 -8.51 -8.43
N LEU A 153 15.93 -7.47 -9.28
CA LEU A 153 14.96 -6.37 -9.28
C LEU A 153 14.18 -6.27 -10.59
N GLN A 154 14.84 -6.41 -11.74
CA GLN A 154 14.18 -6.24 -13.04
C GLN A 154 13.54 -7.55 -13.51
N TRP A 155 14.27 -8.66 -13.45
CA TRP A 155 13.80 -9.96 -13.90
C TRP A 155 12.49 -10.40 -13.25
N PRO A 156 12.26 -10.28 -11.92
CA PRO A 156 10.99 -10.68 -11.32
C PRO A 156 9.78 -9.95 -11.93
N LYS A 157 9.92 -8.66 -12.24
CA LYS A 157 8.84 -7.86 -12.84
C LYS A 157 8.49 -8.35 -14.25
N ILE A 158 9.52 -8.59 -15.07
CA ILE A 158 9.36 -9.10 -16.43
C ILE A 158 8.81 -10.53 -16.39
N LYS A 159 9.36 -11.37 -15.54
CA LYS A 159 8.97 -12.76 -15.34
C LYS A 159 7.50 -12.92 -15.00
N ASP A 160 6.98 -12.15 -14.04
CA ASP A 160 5.57 -12.25 -13.64
C ASP A 160 4.64 -11.93 -14.81
N HIS A 161 5.03 -10.96 -15.64
CA HIS A 161 4.31 -10.60 -16.86
C HIS A 161 4.37 -11.70 -17.92
N LEU A 162 5.55 -12.23 -18.23
CA LEU A 162 5.74 -13.32 -19.21
C LEU A 162 5.00 -14.59 -18.78
N LYS A 163 5.06 -14.93 -17.49
CA LYS A 163 4.37 -16.10 -16.90
C LYS A 163 2.85 -15.97 -17.00
N SER A 164 2.31 -14.77 -16.76
CA SER A 164 0.88 -14.50 -16.86
C SER A 164 0.36 -14.61 -18.31
N ASN A 165 1.22 -14.36 -19.29
CA ASN A 165 0.92 -14.49 -20.72
C ASN A 165 1.26 -15.88 -21.30
N ALA A 166 1.48 -16.88 -20.44
CA ALA A 166 1.79 -18.26 -20.84
C ALA A 166 2.98 -18.41 -21.80
N VAL A 167 3.95 -17.48 -21.73
CA VAL A 167 5.17 -17.53 -22.52
C VAL A 167 6.01 -18.74 -22.14
N ASN A 168 6.63 -19.38 -23.14
CA ASN A 168 7.54 -20.49 -22.89
C ASN A 168 8.80 -19.99 -22.16
N ARG A 169 9.02 -20.56 -20.97
CA ARG A 169 10.22 -20.30 -20.15
C ARG A 169 11.52 -20.64 -20.88
N GLU A 170 11.57 -21.78 -21.59
CA GLU A 170 12.79 -22.22 -22.28
C GLU A 170 13.17 -21.23 -23.37
N PHE A 171 12.19 -20.74 -24.13
CA PHE A 171 12.40 -19.64 -25.08
C PHE A 171 12.98 -18.40 -24.40
N THR A 172 12.44 -17.99 -23.24
CA THR A 172 12.93 -16.80 -22.51
C THR A 172 14.37 -16.99 -22.00
N ARG A 173 14.70 -18.18 -21.50
CA ARG A 173 16.06 -18.55 -21.08
C ARG A 173 17.02 -18.49 -22.27
N ASP A 174 16.64 -19.10 -23.38
CA ASP A 174 17.48 -19.22 -24.57
C ASP A 174 17.70 -17.84 -25.21
N LEU A 175 16.67 -16.98 -25.25
CA LEU A 175 16.80 -15.57 -25.66
C LEU A 175 17.80 -14.82 -24.76
N THR A 176 17.69 -14.97 -23.45
CA THR A 176 18.58 -14.30 -22.50
C THR A 176 20.03 -14.75 -22.70
N GLN A 177 20.27 -16.06 -22.81
CA GLN A 177 21.59 -16.62 -23.11
C GLN A 177 22.14 -16.11 -24.44
N LYS A 178 21.30 -16.12 -25.49
CA LYS A 178 21.63 -15.61 -26.82
C LYS A 178 22.10 -14.16 -26.75
N MET A 179 21.38 -13.27 -26.05
CA MET A 179 21.75 -11.85 -25.97
C MET A 179 23.10 -11.60 -25.28
N PHE A 180 23.42 -12.34 -24.21
CA PHE A 180 24.75 -12.24 -23.60
C PHE A 180 25.85 -12.78 -24.51
N LYS A 181 25.56 -13.87 -25.24
CA LYS A 181 26.50 -14.49 -26.18
C LYS A 181 26.78 -13.58 -27.37
N ASP A 182 25.74 -13.08 -28.03
CA ASP A 182 25.83 -12.18 -29.18
C ASP A 182 26.60 -10.90 -28.80
N ALA A 183 26.32 -10.35 -27.62
CA ALA A 183 27.06 -9.20 -27.08
C ALA A 183 28.55 -9.50 -26.88
N ALA A 184 28.89 -10.68 -26.34
CA ALA A 184 30.28 -11.08 -26.14
C ALA A 184 31.02 -11.27 -27.46
N GLU A 185 30.41 -11.93 -28.44
CA GLU A 185 30.96 -12.14 -29.79
C GLU A 185 31.15 -10.80 -30.52
N GLU A 186 30.18 -9.90 -30.42
CA GLU A 186 30.25 -8.55 -31.00
C GLU A 186 31.42 -7.76 -30.38
N MET A 187 31.54 -7.73 -29.04
CA MET A 187 32.62 -7.00 -28.38
C MET A 187 33.99 -7.61 -28.62
N GLU A 188 34.08 -8.94 -28.72
CA GLU A 188 35.33 -9.63 -29.05
C GLU A 188 35.80 -9.27 -30.46
N ARG A 189 34.89 -9.23 -31.43
CA ARG A 189 35.22 -8.78 -32.79
C ARG A 189 35.64 -7.30 -32.82
N LYS A 190 35.00 -6.42 -32.04
CA LYS A 190 35.45 -5.01 -31.91
C LYS A 190 36.82 -4.90 -31.25
N LYS A 191 37.11 -5.72 -30.24
CA LYS A 191 38.44 -5.80 -29.61
C LYS A 191 39.50 -6.24 -30.62
N LYS A 192 39.23 -7.26 -31.45
CA LYS A 192 40.14 -7.69 -32.52
C LYS A 192 40.40 -6.59 -33.54
N GLN A 193 39.37 -5.84 -33.96
CA GLN A 193 39.54 -4.69 -34.86
C GLN A 193 40.41 -3.59 -34.24
N ILE A 194 40.23 -3.30 -32.95
CA ILE A 194 41.09 -2.37 -32.20
C ILE A 194 42.53 -2.90 -32.22
N ASP A 195 42.73 -4.20 -31.95
CA ASP A 195 44.05 -4.84 -31.91
C ASP A 195 44.76 -4.78 -33.26
N GLU A 196 44.03 -5.01 -34.37
CA GLU A 196 44.55 -4.89 -35.73
C GLU A 196 45.02 -3.47 -36.04
N VAL A 197 44.20 -2.46 -35.73
CA VAL A 197 44.55 -1.05 -35.96
C VAL A 197 45.80 -0.67 -35.18
N PHE A 198 45.91 -1.06 -33.92
CA PHE A 198 47.07 -0.75 -33.09
C PHE A 198 48.32 -1.56 -33.48
N GLY A 199 48.16 -2.81 -33.94
CA GLY A 199 49.25 -3.59 -34.50
C GLY A 199 49.85 -2.99 -35.78
N LEU A 200 49.02 -2.39 -36.64
CA LEU A 200 49.51 -1.63 -37.81
C LEU A 200 50.30 -0.39 -37.40
N ILE A 201 49.84 0.32 -36.36
CA ILE A 201 50.49 1.53 -35.84
C ILE A 201 51.88 1.20 -35.25
N GLU A 202 52.02 0.12 -34.49
CA GLU A 202 53.33 -0.34 -33.97
C GLU A 202 54.36 -0.52 -35.09
N ASN A 203 53.92 -1.07 -36.23
CA ASN A 203 54.78 -1.34 -37.38
C ASN A 203 55.13 -0.07 -38.18
N SER A 204 54.35 1.01 -38.09
CA SER A 204 54.50 2.20 -38.94
C SER A 204 54.96 3.47 -38.22
N SER A 205 54.71 3.62 -36.91
CA SER A 205 54.73 4.94 -36.25
C SER A 205 55.92 5.18 -35.31
N GLY A 206 56.86 4.25 -35.17
CA GLY A 206 58.01 4.38 -34.27
C GLY A 206 57.64 4.57 -32.79
N LEU A 207 56.40 4.25 -32.40
CA LEU A 207 55.93 4.32 -31.02
C LEU A 207 56.49 3.15 -30.21
N THR A 208 56.71 3.38 -28.90
CA THR A 208 57.09 2.29 -28.01
C THR A 208 55.88 1.37 -27.77
N PRO A 209 56.10 0.04 -27.65
CA PRO A 209 55.02 -0.93 -27.37
C PRO A 209 54.18 -0.57 -26.13
N GLN A 210 54.82 0.05 -25.13
CA GLN A 210 54.15 0.52 -23.91
C GLN A 210 53.07 1.57 -24.21
N LYS A 211 53.37 2.57 -25.04
CA LYS A 211 52.41 3.64 -25.39
C LYS A 211 51.26 3.12 -26.23
N VAL A 212 51.53 2.17 -27.14
CA VAL A 212 50.45 1.54 -27.93
C VAL A 212 49.52 0.75 -27.04
N LYS A 213 50.05 0.01 -26.05
CA LYS A 213 49.24 -0.68 -25.05
C LYS A 213 48.35 0.26 -24.23
N GLU A 214 48.87 1.43 -23.82
CA GLU A 214 48.09 2.46 -23.12
C GLU A 214 46.97 3.02 -23.98
N PHE A 215 47.26 3.38 -25.24
CA PHE A 215 46.23 3.88 -26.17
C PHE A 215 45.17 2.83 -26.46
N ARG A 216 45.56 1.57 -26.65
CA ARG A 216 44.64 0.44 -26.81
C ARG A 216 43.67 0.34 -25.62
N GLN A 217 44.20 0.40 -24.39
CA GLN A 217 43.38 0.38 -23.19
C GLN A 217 42.43 1.57 -23.10
N LEU A 218 42.89 2.77 -23.44
CA LEU A 218 42.05 3.98 -23.49
C LEU A 218 40.94 3.88 -24.54
N THR A 219 41.21 3.27 -25.71
CA THR A 219 40.18 3.05 -26.74
C THR A 219 39.12 2.08 -26.28
N ILE A 220 39.51 0.96 -25.65
CA ILE A 220 38.56 0.01 -25.07
C ILE A 220 37.73 0.69 -23.98
N HIS A 221 38.37 1.45 -23.08
CA HIS A 221 37.66 2.18 -22.04
C HIS A 221 36.68 3.22 -22.62
N SER A 222 37.10 3.94 -23.66
CA SER A 222 36.24 4.91 -24.35
C SER A 222 35.02 4.24 -25.00
N LEU A 223 35.21 3.06 -25.59
CA LEU A 223 34.12 2.25 -26.12
C LEU A 223 33.15 1.80 -25.00
N GLN A 224 33.68 1.35 -23.86
CA GLN A 224 32.86 1.01 -22.70
C GLN A 224 32.03 2.19 -22.21
N MET A 225 32.63 3.37 -22.08
CA MET A 225 31.94 4.58 -21.62
C MET A 225 30.86 5.03 -22.62
N ASN A 226 31.11 4.91 -23.92
CA ASN A 226 30.12 5.19 -24.95
C ASN A 226 28.90 4.26 -24.82
N LEU A 227 29.13 2.95 -24.67
CA LEU A 227 28.07 1.96 -24.45
C LEU A 227 27.32 2.19 -23.14
N TYR A 228 28.01 2.56 -22.06
CA TYR A 228 27.39 2.85 -20.77
C TYR A 228 26.40 4.02 -20.85
N HIS A 229 26.71 5.05 -21.64
CA HIS A 229 25.86 6.22 -21.83
C HIS A 229 24.85 6.09 -22.99
N SER A 230 24.93 5.00 -23.76
CA SER A 230 23.99 4.73 -24.86
C SER A 230 22.62 4.33 -24.32
N ARG A 231 21.55 4.61 -25.08
CA ARG A 231 20.23 4.03 -24.79
C ARG A 231 20.29 2.54 -25.11
N LYS A 232 19.72 1.72 -24.24
CA LYS A 232 19.85 0.25 -24.33
C LYS A 232 19.08 -0.28 -25.53
N GLU A 233 17.94 0.34 -25.82
CA GLU A 233 17.05 -0.02 -26.94
C GLU A 233 17.72 0.24 -28.29
N ASP A 234 18.56 1.27 -28.40
CA ASP A 234 19.28 1.62 -29.63
C ASP A 234 20.37 0.59 -29.99
N LEU A 235 20.78 -0.24 -29.03
CA LEU A 235 21.81 -1.27 -29.22
C LEU A 235 21.26 -2.54 -29.87
N LEU A 236 19.97 -2.78 -29.77
CA LEU A 236 19.32 -3.90 -30.45
C LEU A 236 18.94 -3.48 -31.87
N GLN A 237 19.47 -4.19 -32.86
CA GLN A 237 18.98 -4.05 -34.24
C GLN A 237 17.62 -4.75 -34.37
N SER A 238 16.70 -4.12 -35.11
CA SER A 238 15.41 -4.72 -35.46
C SER A 238 15.53 -5.48 -36.79
N PRO A 239 14.92 -6.67 -36.93
CA PRO A 239 14.24 -7.47 -35.90
C PRO A 239 15.25 -8.23 -34.99
N PHE A 240 14.91 -8.36 -33.71
CA PHE A 240 15.74 -9.08 -32.71
C PHE A 240 15.18 -10.46 -32.34
N LEU A 241 13.95 -10.74 -32.78
CA LEU A 241 13.26 -12.02 -32.69
C LEU A 241 12.75 -12.40 -34.07
N ASP A 242 12.86 -13.67 -34.44
CA ASP A 242 12.40 -14.14 -35.76
C ASP A 242 10.87 -14.28 -35.82
N ASP A 243 10.20 -14.49 -34.68
CA ASP A 243 8.76 -14.75 -34.55
C ASP A 243 7.98 -13.61 -33.87
N GLU A 244 8.27 -12.34 -34.22
CA GLU A 244 7.61 -11.16 -33.58
C GLU A 244 6.08 -11.17 -33.68
N ALA A 245 5.51 -11.85 -34.68
CA ALA A 245 4.07 -11.92 -34.92
C ALA A 245 3.30 -12.85 -33.97
N GLN A 246 4.00 -13.67 -33.17
CA GLN A 246 3.36 -14.68 -32.31
C GLN A 246 2.87 -14.13 -30.97
N TYR A 247 3.42 -13.00 -30.52
CA TYR A 247 3.15 -12.43 -29.20
C TYR A 247 2.40 -11.10 -29.28
N SER A 248 1.66 -10.78 -28.21
CA SER A 248 1.03 -9.47 -28.09
C SER A 248 2.10 -8.36 -28.01
N GLN A 249 1.72 -7.14 -28.36
CA GLN A 249 2.63 -6.00 -28.32
C GLN A 249 3.27 -5.80 -26.93
N ASP A 250 2.48 -5.96 -25.86
CA ASP A 250 2.94 -5.83 -24.47
C ASP A 250 3.99 -6.88 -24.08
N VAL A 251 3.79 -8.14 -24.53
CA VAL A 251 4.78 -9.21 -24.34
C VAL A 251 6.06 -8.91 -25.13
N MET A 252 5.93 -8.39 -26.35
CA MET A 252 7.08 -7.99 -27.18
C MET A 252 7.86 -6.83 -26.58
N GLU A 253 7.19 -5.84 -25.97
CA GLU A 253 7.84 -4.74 -25.25
C GLU A 253 8.66 -5.26 -24.06
N ASN A 254 8.14 -6.23 -23.31
CA ASN A 254 8.85 -6.87 -22.21
C ASN A 254 10.05 -7.71 -22.69
N PHE A 255 9.92 -8.43 -23.80
CA PHE A 255 11.06 -9.12 -24.41
C PHE A 255 12.13 -8.15 -24.89
N ARG A 256 11.74 -7.04 -25.53
CA ARG A 256 12.67 -6.01 -25.97
C ARG A 256 13.43 -5.41 -24.79
N LEU A 257 12.74 -5.11 -23.69
CA LEU A 257 13.36 -4.62 -22.46
C LEU A 257 14.36 -5.63 -21.88
N LEU A 258 13.99 -6.90 -21.79
CA LEU A 258 14.88 -7.95 -21.29
C LEU A 258 16.11 -8.10 -22.19
N ALA A 259 15.88 -8.18 -23.50
CA ALA A 259 16.94 -8.38 -24.48
C ALA A 259 17.91 -7.19 -24.49
N SER A 260 17.42 -5.96 -24.43
CA SER A 260 18.25 -4.75 -24.49
C SER A 260 19.13 -4.64 -23.24
N GLU A 261 18.58 -4.92 -22.06
CA GLU A 261 19.30 -4.95 -20.80
C GLU A 261 20.39 -6.02 -20.80
N CYS A 262 20.07 -7.25 -21.24
CA CYS A 262 21.02 -8.35 -21.29
C CYS A 262 22.15 -8.09 -22.29
N TYR A 263 21.81 -7.61 -23.49
CA TYR A 263 22.78 -7.31 -24.53
C TYR A 263 23.72 -6.15 -24.12
N TRP A 264 23.15 -5.06 -23.59
CA TRP A 264 23.92 -3.91 -23.09
C TRP A 264 24.90 -4.33 -21.99
N LEU A 265 24.41 -5.04 -20.98
CA LEU A 265 25.24 -5.48 -19.86
C LEU A 265 26.30 -6.49 -20.33
N GLY A 266 25.93 -7.40 -21.23
CA GLY A 266 26.84 -8.34 -21.88
C GLY A 266 27.98 -7.63 -22.59
N CYS A 267 27.70 -6.53 -23.32
CA CYS A 267 28.74 -5.75 -23.98
C CYS A 267 29.73 -5.16 -22.97
N LEU A 268 29.24 -4.56 -21.89
CA LEU A 268 30.09 -3.97 -20.86
C LEU A 268 30.95 -5.02 -20.15
N MET A 269 30.35 -6.17 -19.83
CA MET A 269 31.02 -7.32 -19.22
C MET A 269 32.11 -7.89 -20.14
N ALA A 270 31.82 -8.07 -21.43
CA ALA A 270 32.77 -8.56 -22.41
C ALA A 270 33.95 -7.61 -22.62
N LEU A 271 33.73 -6.30 -22.49
CA LEU A 271 34.80 -5.31 -22.60
C LEU A 271 35.67 -5.17 -21.34
N ASN A 272 35.26 -5.75 -20.21
CA ASN A 272 36.07 -5.75 -18.99
C ASN A 272 37.44 -6.42 -19.22
N ASN A 273 38.39 -6.13 -18.34
CA ASN A 273 39.72 -6.75 -18.35
C ASN A 273 40.04 -7.36 -16.97
N PRO A 274 40.02 -8.69 -16.81
CA PRO A 274 39.68 -9.69 -17.84
C PRO A 274 38.18 -9.68 -18.21
N PRO A 275 37.78 -10.18 -19.41
CA PRO A 275 36.38 -10.25 -19.82
C PRO A 275 35.53 -11.04 -18.83
N LEU A 276 34.29 -10.61 -18.65
CA LEU A 276 33.33 -11.25 -17.75
C LEU A 276 32.17 -11.86 -18.55
N GLN A 277 31.62 -12.96 -18.05
CA GLN A 277 30.36 -13.53 -18.56
C GLN A 277 29.56 -14.19 -17.43
N PRO A 278 28.23 -14.28 -17.53
CA PRO A 278 27.43 -15.09 -16.62
C PRO A 278 27.88 -16.56 -16.65
N ASP A 279 27.92 -17.21 -15.49
CA ASP A 279 28.39 -18.58 -15.36
C ASP A 279 27.28 -19.59 -15.68
N TRP A 280 27.00 -19.74 -16.98
CA TRP A 280 25.95 -20.63 -17.47
C TRP A 280 26.22 -22.12 -17.18
N GLU A 281 27.48 -22.53 -17.11
CA GLU A 281 27.89 -23.92 -16.86
C GLU A 281 27.61 -24.36 -15.42
N ASN A 282 27.89 -23.49 -14.44
CA ASN A 282 27.64 -23.77 -13.02
C ASN A 282 26.28 -23.22 -12.56
N HIS A 283 25.35 -23.01 -13.48
CA HIS A 283 24.00 -22.58 -13.13
C HIS A 283 23.23 -23.71 -12.46
N VAL A 284 23.09 -23.63 -11.14
CA VAL A 284 22.22 -24.54 -10.37
C VAL A 284 20.79 -24.00 -10.42
N PRO A 285 19.83 -24.73 -11.04
CA PRO A 285 18.43 -24.34 -11.03
C PRO A 285 17.95 -24.18 -9.57
N GLY A 286 17.32 -23.05 -9.28
CA GLY A 286 16.73 -22.80 -7.96
C GLY A 286 15.47 -23.65 -7.72
N MET A 287 14.82 -23.44 -6.57
CA MET A 287 13.47 -24.01 -6.34
C MET A 287 12.46 -23.45 -7.35
N ASP A 288 12.71 -22.24 -7.86
CA ASP A 288 11.89 -21.64 -8.89
C ASP A 288 12.39 -22.04 -10.27
N ALA A 289 11.52 -22.72 -11.01
CA ALA A 289 11.78 -23.16 -12.35
C ALA A 289 12.13 -21.99 -13.30
N TRP A 290 11.73 -20.76 -12.98
CA TRP A 290 12.01 -19.52 -13.74
C TRP A 290 13.26 -18.76 -13.27
N ASP A 291 14.11 -19.37 -12.45
CA ASP A 291 15.42 -18.81 -12.13
C ASP A 291 16.39 -19.02 -13.30
N ILE A 292 16.22 -18.27 -14.40
CA ILE A 292 16.98 -18.45 -15.64
C ILE A 292 18.39 -17.84 -15.61
N PHE A 293 18.69 -16.99 -14.63
CA PHE A 293 19.98 -16.29 -14.50
C PHE A 293 20.97 -17.05 -13.60
N PRO A 294 22.22 -17.28 -14.06
CA PRO A 294 23.32 -17.76 -13.25
C PRO A 294 23.47 -17.04 -11.91
N ARG A 295 23.94 -17.77 -10.90
CA ARG A 295 24.25 -17.19 -9.58
C ARG A 295 25.49 -16.32 -9.62
N ASN A 296 26.49 -16.76 -10.38
CA ASN A 296 27.80 -16.14 -10.42
C ASN A 296 28.11 -15.60 -11.82
N ILE A 297 29.06 -14.68 -11.85
CA ILE A 297 29.75 -14.22 -13.06
C ILE A 297 31.15 -14.81 -12.99
N LYS A 298 31.66 -15.31 -14.11
CA LYS A 298 33.04 -15.79 -14.24
C LYS A 298 33.86 -14.88 -15.14
N SER A 299 35.16 -14.86 -14.89
CA SER A 299 36.13 -14.32 -15.83
C SER A 299 36.36 -15.31 -16.96
N VAL A 300 36.63 -14.81 -18.16
CA VAL A 300 36.98 -15.58 -19.36
C VAL A 300 38.43 -15.33 -19.73
#